data_AF-A0A9W6DD16-F1
#
_entry.id   AF-A0A9W6DD16-F1
#
_cell.length_a   1.000
_cell.length_b   1.000
_cell.length_c   1.000
_cell.angle_alpha   90.00
_cell.angle_beta   90.00
_cell.angle_gamma   90.00
#
_symmetry.space_group_name_H-M   'P 1'
#
loop_
_entity.id
_entity.type
_entity.pdbx_description
1 polymer ?
#
loop_
_entity_poly.entity_id
_entity_poly.type
_entity_poly.pdbx_seq_one_letter_code
_entity_poly.pdbx_strand_id
1 'polypeptide(L)'
;MALAYENNTDLAFDTDALRQFGSKYGNIATDLRTMSEKLETCLKELKDNGWTTPAGTAFYKMVNTNWRDNIEKYADLLDTLREILQEAASQYDSLVENNIERTQI
;
A
#
# COMPACT_ATOMS: atom_id res chain seq x y z
N MET A 1 -45.51 8.94 21.85
CA MET A 1 -45.00 7.83 21.02
C MET A 1 -44.36 8.42 19.78
N ALA A 2 -43.04 8.40 19.73
CA ALA A 2 -42.22 8.44 18.52
C ALA A 2 -40.77 8.24 18.98
N LEU A 3 -40.46 7.04 19.45
CA LEU A 3 -39.07 6.58 19.47
C LEU A 3 -38.77 6.31 18.00
N ALA A 4 -38.22 7.32 17.31
CA ALA A 4 -37.57 7.14 16.03
C ALA A 4 -36.32 6.29 16.30
N TYR A 5 -36.52 4.98 16.40
CA TYR A 5 -35.53 3.98 16.12
C TYR A 5 -35.16 4.16 14.64
N GLU A 6 -34.26 5.10 14.34
CA GLU A 6 -33.45 5.02 13.13
C GLU A 6 -32.53 3.81 13.30
N ASN A 7 -33.12 2.63 13.09
CA ASN A 7 -32.44 1.36 12.87
C ASN A 7 -31.63 1.50 11.59
N ASN A 8 -30.40 2.04 11.64
CA ASN A 8 -29.29 1.59 10.79
C ASN A 8 -27.91 2.12 11.16
N THR A 9 -27.57 2.28 12.44
CA THR A 9 -26.15 2.29 12.84
C THR A 9 -25.70 0.84 13.00
N ASP A 10 -25.59 0.12 11.89
CA ASP A 10 -24.78 -1.09 11.87
C ASP A 10 -23.33 -0.64 12.11
N LEU A 11 -22.92 -0.63 13.38
CA LEU A 11 -21.57 -0.28 13.81
C LEU A 11 -20.54 -1.27 13.25
N ALA A 12 -21.00 -2.41 12.73
CA ALA A 12 -20.19 -3.38 12.02
C ALA A 12 -19.90 -2.87 10.60
N PHE A 13 -18.76 -2.21 10.43
CA PHE A 13 -18.15 -2.09 9.12
C PHE A 13 -17.51 -3.43 8.75
N ASP A 14 -17.47 -3.77 7.46
CA ASP A 14 -16.78 -4.98 6.99
C ASP A 14 -15.25 -4.81 7.16
N THR A 15 -14.76 -5.14 8.35
CA THR A 15 -13.35 -5.01 8.72
C THR A 15 -12.47 -6.00 7.95
N ASP A 16 -13.04 -7.11 7.49
CA ASP A 16 -12.38 -8.05 6.58
C ASP A 16 -12.14 -7.43 5.20
N ALA A 17 -13.12 -6.70 4.66
CA ALA A 17 -12.93 -5.95 3.42
C ALA A 17 -11.82 -4.89 3.57
N LEU A 18 -11.81 -4.12 4.66
CA LEU A 18 -10.75 -3.13 4.94
C LEU A 18 -9.36 -3.79 4.98
N ARG A 19 -9.24 -4.90 5.71
CA ARG A 19 -7.99 -5.69 5.77
C ARG A 19 -7.59 -6.22 4.41
N GLN A 20 -8.54 -6.75 3.64
CA GLN A 20 -8.28 -7.26 2.29
C GLN A 20 -7.75 -6.17 1.36
N PHE A 21 -8.35 -4.98 1.35
CA PHE A 21 -7.87 -3.87 0.54
C PHE A 21 -6.52 -3.32 1.05
N GLY A 22 -6.29 -3.29 2.37
CA GLY A 22 -4.99 -2.97 2.94
C GLY A 22 -3.90 -3.94 2.47
N SER A 23 -4.18 -5.24 2.48
CA SER A 23 -3.26 -6.25 1.92
C SER A 23 -3.00 -6.04 0.42
N LYS A 24 -4.03 -5.70 -0.36
CA LYS A 24 -3.86 -5.39 -1.80
C LYS A 24 -2.92 -4.20 -2.01
N TYR A 25 -3.07 -3.11 -1.25
CA TYR A 25 -2.15 -1.98 -1.35
C TYR A 25 -0.71 -2.35 -1.00
N GLY A 26 -0.49 -3.10 0.09
CA GLY A 26 0.86 -3.57 0.45
C GLY A 26 1.49 -4.49 -0.60
N ASN A 27 0.68 -5.34 -1.25
CA ASN A 27 1.15 -6.21 -2.34
C ASN A 27 1.60 -5.37 -3.55
N ILE A 28 0.80 -4.37 -3.95
CA ILE A 28 1.15 -3.47 -5.07
C ILE A 28 2.42 -2.67 -4.73
N ALA A 29 2.57 -2.19 -3.49
CA ALA A 29 3.78 -1.50 -3.05
C ALA A 29 5.03 -2.39 -3.18
N THR A 30 4.89 -3.67 -2.79
CA THR A 30 5.95 -4.68 -2.92
C THR A 30 6.29 -4.96 -4.39
N ASP A 31 5.28 -5.09 -5.25
CA ASP A 31 5.47 -5.32 -6.69
C ASP A 31 6.18 -4.13 -7.37
N LEU A 32 5.82 -2.90 -6.98
CA LEU A 32 6.48 -1.68 -7.46
C LEU A 32 7.97 -1.67 -7.11
N ARG A 33 8.32 -1.93 -5.85
CA ARG A 33 9.72 -2.00 -5.41
C ARG A 33 10.48 -3.13 -6.12
N THR A 34 9.86 -4.30 -6.24
CA THR A 34 10.43 -5.45 -6.95
C THR A 34 10.69 -5.14 -8.42
N MET A 35 9.75 -4.50 -9.10
CA MET A 35 9.90 -4.11 -10.50
C MET A 35 11.03 -3.10 -10.66
N SER A 36 11.15 -2.18 -9.71
CA SER A 36 12.22 -1.20 -9.68
C SER A 36 13.60 -1.85 -9.57
N GLU A 37 13.76 -2.79 -8.64
CA GLU A 37 15.01 -3.54 -8.50
C GLU A 37 15.37 -4.36 -9.74
N LYS A 38 14.37 -4.99 -10.37
CA LYS A 38 14.55 -5.75 -11.62
C LYS A 38 15.05 -4.84 -12.75
N LEU A 39 14.44 -3.67 -12.92
CA LEU A 39 14.84 -2.72 -13.95
C LEU A 39 16.27 -2.20 -13.72
N GLU A 40 16.62 -1.84 -12.47
CA GLU A 40 17.98 -1.44 -12.10
C GLU A 40 19.00 -2.55 -12.41
N THR A 41 18.65 -3.79 -12.10
CA THR A 41 19.49 -4.97 -12.39
C THR A 41 19.70 -5.13 -13.89
N CYS A 42 18.65 -5.05 -14.71
CA CYS A 42 18.77 -5.13 -16.17
C CYS A 42 19.67 -4.02 -16.73
N LEU A 43 19.55 -2.78 -16.23
CA LEU A 43 20.39 -1.66 -16.67
C LEU A 43 21.85 -1.86 -16.27
N LYS A 44 22.09 -2.38 -15.07
CA LYS A 44 23.44 -2.70 -14.59
C LYS A 44 24.06 -3.84 -15.40
N GLU A 45 23.34 -4.93 -15.63
CA GLU A 45 23.79 -6.04 -16.47
C GLU A 45 24.14 -5.57 -17.89
N LEU A 46 23.32 -4.70 -18.48
CA LEU A 46 23.59 -4.15 -19.81
C LEU A 46 24.90 -3.34 -19.84
N LYS A 47 25.17 -2.55 -18.79
CA LYS A 47 26.42 -1.81 -18.62
C LYS A 47 27.61 -2.75 -18.42
N ASP A 48 27.46 -3.75 -17.56
CA ASP A 48 28.51 -4.69 -17.17
C ASP A 48 28.86 -5.68 -18.31
N ASN A 49 27.90 -5.99 -19.20
CA ASN A 49 28.11 -6.77 -20.43
C ASN A 49 28.81 -6.00 -21.56
N GLY A 50 29.46 -4.87 -21.23
CA GLY A 50 30.40 -4.21 -22.14
C GLY A 50 29.80 -3.07 -22.96
N TRP A 51 28.57 -2.62 -22.70
CA TRP A 51 28.07 -1.38 -23.29
C TRP A 51 28.62 -0.14 -22.55
N THR A 52 29.95 -0.05 -22.46
CA THR A 52 30.70 1.04 -21.82
C THR A 52 31.03 2.18 -22.79
N THR A 53 30.44 2.16 -23.99
CA THR A 53 30.62 3.23 -24.98
C THR A 53 30.11 4.57 -24.44
N PRO A 54 30.55 5.72 -25.01
CA PRO A 54 29.99 7.02 -24.66
C PRO A 54 28.46 7.06 -24.80
N ALA A 55 27.90 6.36 -25.80
CA ALA A 55 26.46 6.22 -25.98
C ALA A 55 25.79 5.41 -24.86
N GLY A 56 26.39 4.28 -24.43
CA GLY A 56 25.88 3.49 -23.30
C GLY A 56 25.95 4.25 -21.97
N THR A 57 27.01 5.04 -21.75
CA THR A 57 27.12 5.93 -20.57
C THR A 57 26.07 7.04 -20.59
N ALA A 58 25.81 7.65 -21.75
CA ALA A 58 24.77 8.65 -21.91
C ALA A 58 23.38 8.06 -21.70
N PHE A 59 23.12 6.87 -22.23
CA PHE A 59 21.88 6.12 -22.00
C PHE A 59 21.67 5.82 -20.52
N TYR A 60 22.66 5.28 -19.82
CA TYR A 60 22.55 4.99 -18.38
C TYR A 60 22.28 6.25 -17.56
N LYS A 61 22.96 7.36 -17.87
CA LYS A 61 22.67 8.66 -17.22
C LYS A 61 21.26 9.18 -17.52
N MET A 62 20.79 9.01 -18.75
CA MET A 62 19.45 9.42 -19.16
C MET A 62 18.38 8.58 -18.46
N VAL A 63 18.60 7.27 -18.34
CA VAL A 63 17.65 6.35 -17.71
C VAL A 63 17.73 6.39 -16.19
N ASN A 64 18.88 6.72 -15.58
CA ASN A 64 19.01 6.94 -14.14
C ASN A 64 18.39 8.29 -13.68
N THR A 65 17.24 8.64 -14.22
CA THR A 65 16.49 9.87 -13.94
C THR A 65 15.38 9.59 -12.93
N ASN A 66 15.68 9.67 -11.63
CA ASN A 66 14.75 9.73 -10.47
C ASN A 66 13.54 8.76 -10.44
N TRP A 67 13.44 7.81 -11.37
CA TRP A 67 12.28 6.94 -11.54
C TRP A 67 12.19 5.99 -10.36
N ARG A 68 13.34 5.54 -9.84
CA ARG A 68 13.42 4.76 -8.61
C ARG A 68 12.85 5.52 -7.42
N ASP A 69 13.25 6.77 -7.23
CA ASP A 69 12.74 7.62 -6.14
C ASP A 69 11.24 7.89 -6.30
N ASN A 70 10.76 8.02 -7.53
CA ASN A 70 9.33 8.19 -7.79
C ASN A 70 8.56 6.90 -7.49
N ILE A 71 9.07 5.74 -7.90
CA ILE A 71 8.47 4.44 -7.57
C ILE A 71 8.43 4.26 -6.05
N GLU A 72 9.50 4.60 -5.33
CA GLU A 72 9.55 4.50 -3.87
C GLU A 72 8.47 5.36 -3.22
N LYS A 73 8.31 6.62 -3.65
CA LYS A 73 7.24 7.51 -3.16
C LYS A 73 5.84 6.92 -3.37
N TYR A 74 5.60 6.28 -4.51
CA TYR A 74 4.31 5.64 -4.77
C TYR A 74 4.11 4.39 -3.91
N ALA A 75 5.16 3.61 -3.67
CA ALA A 75 5.12 2.46 -2.79
C ALA A 75 4.86 2.90 -1.33
N ASP A 76 5.50 3.96 -0.86
CA ASP A 76 5.30 4.53 0.49
C ASP A 76 3.87 5.05 0.69
N LEU A 77 3.29 5.68 -0.33
CA LEU A 77 1.88 6.09 -0.31
C LEU A 77 0.95 4.87 -0.14
N LEU A 78 1.21 3.78 -0.87
CA LEU A 78 0.42 2.56 -0.77
C LEU A 78 0.56 1.88 0.59
N ASP A 79 1.76 1.88 1.18
CA ASP A 79 1.98 1.38 2.54
C ASP A 79 1.23 2.25 3.57
N THR A 80 1.24 3.57 3.41
CA THR A 80 0.46 4.48 4.25
C THR A 80 -1.04 4.18 4.16
N LEU A 81 -1.57 3.95 2.96
CA LEU A 81 -2.97 3.57 2.77
C LEU A 81 -3.29 2.22 3.40
N ARG A 82 -2.39 1.24 3.31
CA ARG A 82 -2.53 -0.03 4.00
C ARG A 82 -2.64 0.18 5.52
N GLU A 83 -1.74 0.96 6.11
CA GLU A 83 -1.74 1.24 7.55
C GLU A 83 -3.05 1.90 8.01
N ILE A 84 -3.52 2.89 7.27
CA ILE A 84 -4.81 3.56 7.54
C ILE A 84 -5.97 2.55 7.55
N LEU A 85 -6.02 1.64 6.58
CA LEU A 85 -7.10 0.64 6.51
C LEU A 85 -7.01 -0.41 7.62
N GLN A 86 -5.79 -0.82 8.00
CA GLN A 86 -5.58 -1.76 9.10
C GLN A 86 -5.95 -1.15 10.46
N GLU A 87 -5.59 0.12 10.66
CA GLU A 87 -5.95 0.88 11.86
C GLU A 87 -7.47 1.09 11.93
N ALA A 88 -8.10 1.49 10.83
CA ALA A 88 -9.56 1.63 10.76
C ALA A 88 -10.28 0.32 11.10
N ALA A 89 -9.84 -0.82 10.54
CA ALA A 89 -10.39 -2.13 10.85
C ALA A 89 -10.27 -2.47 12.35
N SER A 90 -9.12 -2.17 12.96
CA SER A 90 -8.87 -2.43 14.38
C SER A 90 -9.74 -1.56 15.29
N GLN A 91 -9.97 -0.30 14.92
CA GLN A 91 -10.87 0.61 15.66
C GLN A 91 -12.33 0.15 15.58
N TYR A 92 -12.80 -0.30 14.41
CA TYR A 92 -14.15 -0.85 14.27
C TYR A 92 -14.35 -2.13 15.09
N ASP A 93 -13.41 -3.08 15.03
CA ASP A 93 -13.49 -4.30 15.84
C ASP A 93 -13.52 -3.97 17.35
N SER A 94 -12.68 -3.04 17.79
CA SER A 94 -12.66 -2.59 19.19
C SER A 94 -13.99 -1.95 19.62
N LEU A 95 -14.64 -1.17 18.74
CA LEU A 95 -15.94 -0.58 19.02
C LEU A 95 -17.03 -1.65 19.15
N VAL A 96 -16.98 -2.69 18.31
CA VAL A 96 -17.92 -3.83 18.39
C VAL A 96 -17.74 -4.58 19.72
N GLU A 97 -16.51 -4.91 20.10
CA GLU A 97 -16.21 -5.60 21.37
C GLU A 97 -16.71 -4.78 22.59
N ASN A 98 -16.35 -3.49 22.67
CA ASN A 98 -16.75 -2.62 23.77
C ASN A 98 -18.28 -2.45 23.89
N ASN A 99 -19.00 -2.42 22.76
CA ASN A 99 -20.45 -2.34 22.77
C ASN A 99 -21.08 -3.65 23.23
N ILE A 100 -20.54 -4.80 22.84
CA ILE A 100 -20.99 -6.11 23.35
C ILE A 100 -20.81 -6.18 24.87
N GLU A 101 -19.63 -5.80 25.39
CA GLU A 101 -19.36 -5.79 26.84
C GLU A 101 -20.31 -4.88 27.61
N ARG A 102 -20.59 -3.68 27.11
CA ARG A 102 -21.50 -2.72 27.76
C ARG A 102 -22.96 -3.19 27.79
N THR A 103 -23.38 -4.03 26.86
CA THR A 103 -24.78 -4.46 26.73
C THR A 103 -25.05 -5.78 27.47
N GLN A 104 -24.01 -6.47 27.95
CA GLN A 104 -24.11 -7.70 28.76
C GLN A 104 -24.20 -7.44 30.27
N ILE A 105 -24.20 -6.18 30.72
CA ILE A 105 -24.31 -5.77 32.14
C ILE A 105 -25.74 -5.33 32.48
#